data_AF-A0A924AAQ0-F1
#
_entry.id   AF-A0A924AAQ0-F1
#
_cell.length_a   1.000
_cell.length_b   1.000
_cell.length_c   1.000
_cell.angle_alpha   90.00
_cell.angle_beta   90.00
_cell.angle_gamma   90.00
#
_symmetry.space_group_name_H-M   'P 1'
#
loop_
_entity.id
_entity.type
_entity.pdbx_description
1 polymer ?
#
loop_
_entity_poly.entity_id
_entity_poly.type
_entity_poly.pdbx_seq_one_letter_code
_entity_poly.pdbx_strand_id
1 'polypeptide(L)'
;IVTTLLIYPNAFEQFDDYLDAVAAAEELLEENDYDGIYQIASFHPQYVFGGAPVNDAANYTNRSIYPMLHLLREAQIDSALERYPDPESIPGNNINFAREKGMQYMKMLRDTCL
;
A
#
# COMPACT_ATOMS: atom_id res chain seq x y z
N ILE A 1 -19.67 1.97 3.87
CA ILE A 1 -18.47 1.12 3.68
C ILE A 1 -17.27 2.06 3.73
N VAL A 2 -16.26 1.77 4.56
CA VAL A 2 -15.12 2.68 4.82
C VAL A 2 -13.94 2.40 3.91
N THR A 3 -13.69 1.11 3.68
CA THR A 3 -12.62 0.60 2.83
C THR A 3 -13.24 -0.40 1.89
N THR A 4 -12.89 -0.30 0.60
CA THR A 4 -13.18 -1.34 -0.39
C THR A 4 -11.84 -1.90 -0.89
N LEU A 5 -11.73 -3.22 -0.96
CA LEU A 5 -10.55 -3.90 -1.47
C LEU A 5 -10.82 -4.43 -2.86
N LEU A 6 -9.98 -4.03 -3.82
CA LEU A 6 -9.93 -4.60 -5.16
C LEU A 6 -8.69 -5.49 -5.21
N ILE A 7 -8.90 -6.80 -5.32
CA ILE A 7 -7.82 -7.80 -5.34
C ILE A 7 -7.77 -8.39 -6.75
N TYR A 8 -6.56 -8.53 -7.30
CA TYR A 8 -6.31 -9.04 -8.64
C TYR A 8 -5.49 -10.35 -8.59
N PRO A 9 -6.10 -11.51 -8.30
CA PRO A 9 -5.35 -12.75 -8.12
C PRO A 9 -4.67 -13.27 -9.40
N ASN A 10 -5.18 -12.89 -10.56
CA ASN A 10 -4.76 -13.41 -11.88
C ASN A 10 -4.41 -12.28 -12.86
N ALA A 11 -4.08 -11.09 -12.37
CA ALA A 11 -3.71 -9.94 -13.19
C ALA A 11 -2.65 -9.10 -12.47
N PHE A 12 -1.90 -8.31 -13.24
CA PHE A 12 -0.85 -7.43 -12.75
C PHE A 12 0.26 -8.15 -11.95
N GLU A 13 0.72 -9.31 -12.45
CA GLU A 13 1.81 -10.07 -11.81
C GLU A 13 3.16 -9.33 -11.88
N GLN A 14 3.38 -8.57 -12.96
CA GLN A 14 4.56 -7.73 -13.14
C GLN A 14 4.34 -6.38 -12.44
N PHE A 15 5.33 -5.95 -11.65
CA PHE A 15 5.19 -4.73 -10.86
C PHE A 15 5.04 -3.47 -11.72
N ASP A 16 5.72 -3.39 -12.87
CA ASP A 16 5.61 -2.21 -13.75
C ASP A 16 4.20 -2.10 -14.36
N ASP A 17 3.63 -3.21 -14.86
CA ASP A 17 2.25 -3.24 -15.35
C ASP A 17 1.24 -2.87 -14.24
N TYR A 18 1.53 -3.26 -13.00
CA TYR A 18 0.74 -2.88 -11.84
C TYR A 18 0.82 -1.37 -11.55
N LEU A 19 2.01 -0.76 -11.66
CA LEU A 19 2.17 0.68 -11.47
C LEU A 19 1.41 1.48 -12.52
N ASP A 20 1.40 1.03 -13.77
CA ASP A 20 0.57 1.64 -14.83
C ASP A 20 -0.93 1.59 -14.47
N ALA A 21 -1.39 0.48 -13.89
CA ALA A 21 -2.77 0.34 -13.43
C ALA A 21 -3.09 1.23 -12.22
N VAL A 22 -2.15 1.41 -11.29
CA VAL A 22 -2.29 2.36 -10.17
C VAL A 22 -2.43 3.78 -10.70
N ALA A 23 -1.54 4.19 -11.61
CA ALA A 23 -1.57 5.53 -12.20
C ALA A 23 -2.88 5.80 -12.96
N ALA A 24 -3.34 4.83 -13.75
CA ALA A 24 -4.63 4.93 -14.43
C ALA A 24 -5.81 5.00 -13.46
N ALA A 25 -5.75 4.30 -12.32
CA ALA A 25 -6.79 4.37 -11.31
C ALA A 25 -6.82 5.72 -10.58
N GLU A 26 -5.65 6.32 -10.32
CA GLU A 26 -5.52 7.67 -9.76
C GLU A 26 -6.06 8.72 -10.74
N GLU A 27 -5.69 8.66 -12.02
CA GLU A 27 -6.22 9.53 -13.08
C GLU A 27 -7.74 9.45 -13.17
N LEU A 28 -8.32 8.25 -13.10
CA LEU A 28 -9.77 8.07 -13.10
C LEU A 28 -10.46 8.71 -11.88
N LEU A 29 -9.81 8.78 -10.71
CA LEU A 29 -10.38 9.50 -9.57
C LEU A 29 -10.41 11.00 -9.84
N GLU A 30 -9.34 11.56 -10.40
CA GLU A 30 -9.28 12.98 -10.75
C GLU A 30 -10.31 13.34 -11.82
N GLU A 31 -10.40 12.57 -12.91
CA GLU A 31 -11.32 12.82 -14.04
C GLU A 31 -12.81 12.78 -13.65
N ASN A 32 -13.14 12.08 -12.57
CA ASN A 32 -14.51 11.90 -12.09
C ASN A 32 -14.81 12.74 -10.82
N ASP A 33 -13.98 13.73 -10.50
CA ASP A 33 -14.12 14.61 -9.32
C ASP A 33 -14.18 13.82 -7.99
N TYR A 34 -13.44 12.72 -7.89
CA TYR A 34 -13.32 11.90 -6.68
C TYR A 34 -12.06 12.19 -5.85
N ASP A 35 -11.17 13.03 -6.35
CA ASP A 35 -10.07 13.60 -5.58
C ASP A 35 -10.58 14.32 -4.32
N GLY A 36 -9.92 14.11 -3.17
CA GLY A 36 -10.37 14.60 -1.87
C GLY A 36 -11.55 13.83 -1.25
N ILE A 37 -12.16 12.88 -1.97
CA ILE A 37 -13.22 11.99 -1.47
C ILE A 37 -12.66 10.60 -1.21
N TYR A 38 -11.87 10.10 -2.16
CA TYR A 38 -11.26 8.79 -2.11
C TYR A 38 -9.76 8.88 -2.37
N GLN A 39 -9.00 8.11 -1.60
CA GLN A 39 -7.58 7.88 -1.83
C GLN A 39 -7.35 6.40 -2.16
N ILE A 40 -6.32 6.13 -2.97
CA ILE A 40 -5.87 4.78 -3.30
C ILE A 40 -4.64 4.45 -2.46
N ALA A 41 -4.70 3.37 -1.69
CA ALA A 41 -3.49 2.73 -1.17
C ALA A 41 -3.20 1.46 -1.97
N SER A 42 -1.97 1.31 -2.43
CA SER A 42 -1.56 0.29 -3.39
C SER A 42 -0.60 -0.73 -2.75
N PHE A 43 -0.85 -2.02 -3.01
CA PHE A 43 -0.04 -3.12 -2.50
C PHE A 43 0.23 -4.16 -3.59
N HIS A 44 1.47 -4.64 -3.66
CA HIS A 44 1.89 -5.60 -4.68
C HIS A 44 2.87 -6.64 -4.11
N PRO A 45 2.86 -7.92 -4.52
CA PRO A 45 3.80 -8.92 -4.01
C PRO A 45 5.27 -8.56 -4.19
N GLN A 46 5.56 -7.82 -5.27
CA GLN A 46 6.88 -7.33 -5.64
C GLN A 46 7.09 -5.84 -5.36
N TYR A 47 6.26 -5.20 -4.51
CA TYR A 47 6.39 -3.77 -4.22
C TYR A 47 7.83 -3.40 -3.82
N VAL A 48 8.35 -2.32 -4.39
CA VAL A 48 9.64 -1.70 -4.07
C VAL A 48 9.45 -0.19 -4.05
N PHE A 49 9.84 0.46 -2.95
CA PHE A 49 9.79 1.92 -2.86
C PHE A 49 10.80 2.57 -3.81
N GLY A 50 10.45 3.73 -4.37
CA GLY A 50 11.33 4.50 -5.24
C GLY A 50 12.68 4.78 -4.57
N GLY A 51 13.78 4.41 -5.23
CA GLY A 51 15.15 4.57 -4.73
C GLY A 51 15.56 3.58 -3.63
N ALA A 52 14.68 2.68 -3.18
CA ALA A 52 15.02 1.65 -2.21
C ALA A 52 15.61 0.39 -2.88
N PRO A 53 16.55 -0.32 -2.23
CA PRO A 53 16.98 -1.64 -2.68
C PRO A 53 15.82 -2.64 -2.69
N VAL A 54 15.79 -3.55 -3.67
CA VAL A 54 14.75 -4.60 -3.79
C VAL A 54 14.67 -5.49 -2.54
N ASN A 55 15.79 -5.67 -1.84
CA ASN A 55 15.91 -6.48 -0.62
C ASN A 55 15.73 -5.67 0.68
N ASP A 56 15.39 -4.38 0.62
CA ASP A 56 15.05 -3.61 1.82
C ASP A 56 13.81 -4.22 2.48
N ALA A 57 13.90 -4.46 3.78
CA ALA A 57 12.79 -4.99 4.56
C ALA A 57 11.62 -4.00 4.61
N ALA A 58 11.88 -2.69 4.50
CA ALA A 58 10.86 -1.65 4.43
C ALA A 58 9.85 -1.88 3.30
N ASN A 59 10.26 -2.47 2.17
CA ASN A 59 9.34 -2.79 1.08
C ASN A 59 8.17 -3.67 1.52
N TYR A 60 8.33 -4.47 2.57
CA TYR A 60 7.27 -5.33 3.09
C TYR A 60 6.13 -4.57 3.77
N THR A 61 6.25 -3.27 4.04
CA THR A 61 5.11 -2.47 4.53
C THR A 61 4.01 -2.34 3.49
N ASN A 62 4.36 -2.46 2.19
CA ASN A 62 3.45 -2.34 1.06
C ASN A 62 3.42 -3.61 0.19
N ARG A 63 4.04 -4.71 0.64
CA ARG A 63 3.91 -6.02 -0.03
C ARG A 63 2.68 -6.76 0.46
N SER A 64 1.97 -7.37 -0.47
CA SER A 64 0.78 -8.19 -0.26
C SER A 64 0.95 -9.59 -0.88
N ILE A 65 -0.04 -10.46 -0.71
CA ILE A 65 -0.09 -11.79 -1.37
C ILE A 65 -0.48 -11.68 -2.85
N TYR A 66 -1.42 -10.79 -3.14
CA TYR A 66 -1.90 -10.49 -4.48
C TYR A 66 -1.81 -8.98 -4.74
N PRO A 67 -1.64 -8.55 -6.00
CA PRO A 67 -1.82 -7.15 -6.37
C PRO A 67 -3.19 -6.66 -5.90
N MET A 68 -3.24 -5.51 -5.24
CA MET A 68 -4.48 -4.99 -4.68
C MET A 68 -4.48 -3.48 -4.49
N LEU A 69 -5.65 -2.88 -4.72
CA LEU A 69 -5.94 -1.49 -4.42
C LEU A 69 -6.93 -1.41 -3.25
N HIS A 70 -6.63 -0.52 -2.33
CA HIS A 70 -7.54 -0.12 -1.26
C HIS A 70 -8.15 1.21 -1.68
N LEU A 71 -9.46 1.22 -1.93
CA LEU A 71 -10.20 2.46 -2.09
C LEU A 71 -10.68 2.90 -0.71
N LEU A 72 -10.15 4.02 -0.24
CA LEU A 72 -10.33 4.50 1.11
C LEU A 72 -11.03 5.85 1.10
N ARG A 73 -12.02 6.04 1.98
CA ARG A 73 -12.71 7.33 2.09
C ARG A 73 -11.91 8.31 2.94
N GLU A 74 -11.47 9.42 2.37
CA GLU A 74 -10.55 10.37 3.02
C GLU A 74 -11.09 10.90 4.34
N ALA A 75 -12.35 11.36 4.35
CA ALA A 75 -13.01 11.86 5.56
C ALA A 75 -12.99 10.86 6.74
N GLN A 76 -12.92 9.56 6.47
CA GLN A 76 -12.84 8.53 7.51
C GLN A 76 -11.40 8.23 7.93
N ILE A 77 -10.43 8.41 7.04
CA ILE A 77 -9.02 8.39 7.39
C ILE A 77 -8.70 9.57 8.28
N ASP A 78 -9.11 10.79 7.91
CA ASP A 78 -8.89 11.99 8.72
C ASP A 78 -9.44 11.82 10.14
N SER A 79 -10.67 11.34 10.27
CA SER A 79 -11.29 11.07 11.58
C SER A 79 -10.55 10.00 12.39
N ALA A 80 -9.91 9.02 11.72
CA ALA A 80 -9.07 8.04 12.39
C ALA A 80 -7.73 8.65 12.84
N LEU A 81 -7.14 9.53 12.02
CA LEU A 81 -5.87 10.21 12.29
C LEU A 81 -5.99 11.25 13.41
N GLU A 82 -7.15 11.90 13.58
CA GLU A 82 -7.41 12.84 14.70
C GLU A 82 -7.18 12.22 16.08
N ARG A 83 -7.28 10.89 16.20
CA ARG A 83 -7.07 10.16 17.46
C ARG A 83 -5.61 9.74 17.66
N TYR A 84 -4.78 9.91 16.63
CA TYR A 84 -3.39 9.52 16.64
C TYR A 84 -2.51 10.74 16.93
N PRO A 85 -1.62 10.70 17.95
CA PRO A 85 -0.84 11.88 18.35
C PRO A 85 0.11 12.43 17.27
N ASP A 86 0.60 11.56 16.38
CA ASP A 86 1.56 11.91 15.33
C ASP A 86 1.36 11.03 14.08
N PRO A 87 0.31 11.29 13.27
CA PRO A 87 -0.01 10.53 12.06
C PRO A 87 1.14 10.47 11.05
N GLU A 88 1.84 11.58 10.89
CA GLU A 88 2.93 11.73 9.91
C GLU A 88 4.12 10.81 10.23
N SER A 89 4.27 10.38 11.49
CA SER A 89 5.29 9.40 11.88
C SER A 89 4.98 7.98 11.45
N ILE A 90 3.73 7.63 11.10
CA ILE A 90 3.31 6.26 10.82
C ILE A 90 4.16 5.60 9.72
N PRO A 91 4.37 6.23 8.53
CA PRO A 91 5.23 5.65 7.50
C PRO A 91 6.66 5.40 7.99
N GLY A 92 7.26 6.39 8.67
CA GLY A 92 8.62 6.27 9.22
C GLY A 92 8.75 5.16 10.26
N ASN A 93 7.77 5.04 11.16
CA ASN A 93 7.73 4.01 12.19
C ASN A 93 7.61 2.61 11.57
N ASN A 94 6.76 2.44 10.55
CA ASN A 94 6.60 1.17 9.84
C ASN A 94 7.88 0.76 9.10
N ILE A 95 8.53 1.71 8.42
CA ILE A 95 9.82 1.51 7.74
C ILE A 95 10.89 1.07 8.74
N ASN A 96 11.02 1.79 9.86
CA ASN A 96 12.00 1.49 10.89
C ASN A 96 11.76 0.12 11.54
N PHE A 97 10.51 -0.18 11.88
CA PHE A 97 10.12 -1.47 12.42
C PHE A 97 10.44 -2.61 11.46
N ALA A 98 10.09 -2.48 10.18
CA ALA A 98 10.37 -3.50 9.17
C ALA A 98 11.89 -3.74 9.02
N ARG A 99 12.69 -2.67 9.01
CA ARG A 99 14.16 -2.74 8.97
C ARG A 99 14.75 -3.37 10.22
N GLU A 100 14.22 -3.04 11.41
CA GLU A 100 14.64 -3.62 12.69
C GLU A 100 14.37 -5.14 12.73
N LYS A 101 13.20 -5.57 12.27
CA LYS A 101 12.86 -6.99 12.17
C LYS A 101 13.66 -7.71 11.08
N GLY A 102 13.99 -7.01 10.02
CA GLY A 102 14.77 -7.52 8.90
C GLY A 102 13.95 -8.34 7.91
N MET A 103 14.52 -8.50 6.71
CA MET A 103 13.82 -9.04 5.55
C MET A 103 13.32 -10.47 5.76
N GLN A 104 14.11 -11.34 6.42
CA GLN A 104 13.75 -12.74 6.64
C GLN A 104 12.49 -12.88 7.51
N TYR A 105 12.38 -12.09 8.57
CA TYR A 105 11.22 -12.07 9.45
C TYR A 105 9.98 -11.57 8.69
N MET A 106 10.10 -10.46 7.98
CA MET A 106 8.99 -9.87 7.23
C MET A 106 8.50 -10.82 6.12
N LYS A 107 9.43 -11.49 5.43
CA LYS A 107 9.12 -12.51 4.44
C LYS A 107 8.38 -13.70 5.06
N MET A 108 8.89 -14.23 6.17
CA MET A 108 8.24 -15.32 6.89
C MET A 108 6.80 -14.95 7.27
N LEU A 109 6.58 -13.77 7.85
CA LEU A 109 5.26 -13.30 8.24
C LEU A 109 4.29 -13.30 7.06
N ARG A 110 4.69 -12.73 5.92
CA ARG A 110 3.88 -12.74 4.69
C ARG A 110 3.59 -14.16 4.22
N ASP A 111 4.62 -15.01 4.15
CA ASP A 111 4.48 -16.36 3.60
C ASP A 111 3.57 -17.26 4.47
N THR A 112 3.37 -16.94 5.76
CA THR A 112 2.39 -17.66 6.61
C THR A 112 0.92 -17.34 6.30
N CYS A 113 0.64 -16.35 5.45
CA CYS A 113 -0.72 -16.01 5.02
C CYS A 113 -1.16 -16.75 3.74
N LEU A 114 -0.27 -17.54 3.13
CA LEU A 114 -0.55 -18.44 2.01
C LEU A 114 -1.13 -19.77 2.53
#